data_AF-A0A0T5VQ30-F1
#
_entry.id   AF-A0A0T5VQ30-F1
#
_cell.length_a   1.000
_cell.length_b   1.000
_cell.length_c   1.000
_cell.angle_alpha   90.00
_cell.angle_beta   90.00
_cell.angle_gamma   90.00
#
_symmetry.space_group_name_H-M   'P 1'
#
loop_
_entity.id
_entity.type
_entity.pdbx_description
1 polymer ?
#
loop_
_entity_poly.entity_id
_entity_poly.type
_entity_poly.pdbx_seq_one_letter_code
_entity_poly.pdbx_strand_id
1 'polypeptide(L)'
;MAQNIISYGSGFLIASYFPCYFYMAFGLRALRWHVFYGVPMFLLIPFGVSFLFAYPLTGKLEYATSYGMIIPGVYALILLFIMLKAIRSQNPSENDLAFSYGKPEMYKVYSAVVPWVLMGVFVYLHISQWIQIMVTNSGFLVVTILCFRKTIRWERARDLQLNAVYVAGVGASIFEHNCAVYGLTARETEISLLISQGMQYKFIADKLFISLDTVKSHVKNIFKKVGVNDKTELVYKLGQGVI
;
A
#
# COMPACT_ATOMS: atom_id res chain seq x y z
N MET A 1 30.19 23.76 -18.60
CA MET A 1 30.22 23.84 -17.12
C MET A 1 28.83 23.67 -16.51
N ALA A 2 27.87 24.58 -16.76
CA ALA A 2 26.52 24.49 -16.19
C ALA A 2 25.79 23.17 -16.51
N GLN A 3 25.87 22.70 -17.76
CA GLN A 3 25.29 21.41 -18.18
C GLN A 3 25.81 20.22 -17.35
N ASN A 4 27.11 20.19 -17.05
CA ASN A 4 27.73 19.12 -16.27
C ASN A 4 27.23 19.16 -14.82
N ILE A 5 27.15 20.35 -14.22
CA ILE A 5 26.65 20.53 -12.86
C ILE A 5 25.20 20.02 -12.75
N ILE A 6 24.34 20.36 -13.72
CA ILE A 6 22.95 19.92 -13.72
C ILE A 6 22.85 18.40 -13.92
N SER A 7 23.62 17.84 -14.86
CA SER A 7 23.59 16.40 -15.13
C SER A 7 24.03 15.57 -13.93
N TYR A 8 25.15 15.92 -13.28
CA TYR A 8 25.63 15.18 -12.11
C TYR A 8 24.81 15.49 -10.84
N GLY A 9 24.33 16.74 -10.69
CA GLY A 9 23.59 17.18 -9.51
C GLY A 9 22.19 16.59 -9.39
N SER A 10 21.47 16.45 -10.50
CA SER A 10 20.14 15.83 -10.52
C SER A 10 20.16 14.37 -10.03
N GLY A 11 21.12 13.57 -10.49
CA GLY A 11 21.31 12.19 -10.04
C GLY A 11 21.58 12.09 -8.54
N PHE A 12 22.43 13.00 -8.03
CA PHE A 12 22.79 13.06 -6.62
C PHE A 12 21.65 13.49 -5.70
N LEU A 13 20.88 14.50 -6.09
CA LEU A 13 19.72 14.95 -5.35
C LEU A 13 18.68 13.83 -5.23
N ILE A 14 18.43 13.09 -6.32
CA ILE A 14 17.51 11.96 -6.28
C ILE A 14 18.08 10.82 -5.43
N ALA A 15 19.38 10.50 -5.56
CA ALA A 15 20.04 9.51 -4.70
C ALA A 15 19.91 9.84 -3.21
N SER A 16 20.01 11.12 -2.85
CA SER A 16 19.88 11.63 -1.48
C SER A 16 18.46 11.52 -0.92
N TYR A 17 17.44 11.49 -1.78
CA TYR A 17 16.04 11.36 -1.38
C TYR A 17 15.69 9.94 -0.93
N PHE A 18 16.33 8.91 -1.47
CA PHE A 18 15.91 7.52 -1.20
C PHE A 18 15.98 7.09 0.27
N PRO A 19 17.02 7.42 1.06
CA PRO A 19 17.00 7.12 2.49
C PRO A 19 15.80 7.74 3.21
N CYS A 20 15.43 8.97 2.83
CA CYS A 20 14.26 9.66 3.36
C CYS A 20 12.98 8.93 2.96
N TYR A 21 12.86 8.56 1.68
CA TYR A 21 11.74 7.74 1.19
C TYR A 21 11.62 6.42 1.97
N PHE A 22 12.71 5.67 2.17
CA PHE A 22 12.68 4.40 2.91
C PHE A 22 12.34 4.61 4.39
N TYR A 23 12.79 5.70 5.00
CA TYR A 23 12.42 6.07 6.37
C TYR A 23 10.91 6.37 6.49
N MET A 24 10.36 7.18 5.58
CA MET A 24 8.96 7.63 5.63
C MET A 24 7.98 6.57 5.10
N ALA A 25 8.23 6.01 3.92
CA ALA A 25 7.31 5.11 3.24
C ALA A 25 7.32 3.69 3.83
N PHE A 26 8.48 3.22 4.30
CA PHE A 26 8.62 1.88 4.90
C PHE A 26 8.71 1.91 6.43
N GLY A 27 8.75 3.09 7.06
CA GLY A 27 8.82 3.21 8.52
C GLY A 27 10.14 2.72 9.12
N LEU A 28 11.23 2.71 8.33
CA LEU A 28 12.53 2.18 8.74
C LEU A 28 13.28 3.14 9.67
N ARG A 29 12.92 3.14 10.96
CA ARG A 29 13.50 4.05 11.98
C ARG A 29 15.02 3.98 12.10
N ALA A 30 15.64 2.84 11.77
CA ALA A 30 17.09 2.68 11.75
C ALA A 30 17.80 3.66 10.79
N LEU A 31 17.11 4.17 9.77
CA LEU A 31 17.65 5.14 8.82
C LEU A 31 17.59 6.60 9.33
N ARG A 32 16.95 6.87 10.47
CA ARG A 32 16.70 8.25 10.96
C ARG A 32 17.96 9.11 10.97
N TRP A 33 19.05 8.61 11.56
CA TRP A 33 20.30 9.37 11.63
C TRP A 33 20.89 9.66 10.24
N HIS A 34 20.83 8.67 9.34
CA HIS A 34 21.31 8.82 7.97
C HIS A 34 20.49 9.82 7.18
N VAL A 35 19.17 9.90 7.40
CA VAL A 35 18.30 10.86 6.71
C VAL A 35 18.61 12.30 7.15
N PHE A 36 18.71 12.56 8.45
CA PHE A 36 18.85 13.92 8.96
C PHE A 36 20.28 14.44 8.99
N TYR A 37 21.27 13.57 9.17
CA TYR A 37 22.66 13.98 9.34
C TYR A 37 23.59 13.37 8.29
N GLY A 38 23.51 12.04 8.12
CA GLY A 38 24.47 11.34 7.27
C GLY A 38 24.40 11.75 5.79
N VAL A 39 23.21 11.79 5.18
CA VAL A 39 23.03 12.16 3.77
C VAL A 39 23.43 13.63 3.52
N PRO A 40 22.97 14.62 4.29
CA PRO A 40 23.46 15.99 4.13
C PRO A 40 24.99 16.09 4.26
N MET A 41 25.58 15.43 5.26
CA MET A 41 27.00 15.54 5.57
C MET A 41 27.92 14.83 4.58
N PHE A 42 27.57 13.62 4.13
CA PHE A 42 28.46 12.75 3.35
C PHE A 42 28.09 12.64 1.87
N LEU A 43 26.87 13.02 1.48
CA LEU A 43 26.45 13.07 0.07
C LEU A 43 26.35 14.51 -0.43
N LEU A 44 25.52 15.36 0.22
CA LEU A 44 25.17 16.67 -0.32
C LEU A 44 26.29 17.71 -0.17
N ILE A 45 26.90 17.83 1.02
CA ILE A 45 27.97 18.80 1.27
C ILE A 45 29.20 18.55 0.39
N PRO A 46 29.77 17.32 0.33
CA PRO A 46 30.96 17.08 -0.50
C PRO A 46 30.66 17.30 -1.98
N PHE A 47 29.48 16.87 -2.45
CA PHE A 47 29.03 17.15 -3.81
C PHE A 47 28.93 18.65 -4.08
N GLY A 48 28.30 19.42 -3.19
CA GLY A 48 28.16 20.86 -3.31
C GLY A 48 29.52 21.56 -3.36
N VAL A 49 30.44 21.22 -2.45
CA VAL A 49 31.80 21.77 -2.42
C VAL A 49 32.53 21.48 -3.73
N SER A 50 32.45 20.25 -4.24
CA SER A 50 33.17 19.87 -5.46
C SER A 50 32.56 20.41 -6.75
N PHE A 51 31.24 20.35 -6.92
CA PHE A 51 30.56 20.71 -8.16
C PHE A 51 30.07 22.15 -8.21
N LEU A 52 29.65 22.74 -7.10
CA LEU A 52 29.11 24.11 -7.07
C LEU A 52 30.18 25.16 -6.74
N PHE A 53 31.28 24.77 -6.08
CA PHE A 53 32.36 25.71 -5.73
C PHE A 53 33.68 25.38 -6.46
N ALA A 54 34.27 24.19 -6.23
CA ALA A 54 35.59 23.87 -6.76
C ALA A 54 35.61 23.78 -8.29
N TYR A 55 34.58 23.20 -8.91
CA TYR A 55 34.52 23.08 -10.37
C TYR A 55 34.43 24.45 -11.07
N PRO A 56 33.51 25.37 -10.69
CA PRO A 56 33.49 26.74 -11.22
C PRO A 56 34.80 27.51 -11.10
N LEU A 57 35.51 27.36 -9.97
CA LEU A 57 36.76 28.08 -9.71
C LEU A 57 37.94 27.52 -10.50
N THR A 58 38.02 26.19 -10.65
CA THR A 58 39.18 25.53 -11.27
C THR A 58 39.01 25.30 -12.77
N GLY A 59 37.78 25.23 -13.27
CA GLY A 59 37.46 24.84 -14.65
C GLY A 59 37.70 23.36 -14.96
N LYS A 60 38.27 22.57 -14.03
CA LYS A 60 38.70 21.20 -14.26
C LYS A 60 37.68 20.20 -13.73
N LEU A 61 36.88 19.63 -14.64
CA LEU A 61 35.82 18.66 -14.29
C LEU A 61 36.41 17.41 -13.62
N GLU A 62 37.57 16.98 -14.08
CA GLU A 62 38.24 15.75 -13.62
C GLU A 62 38.58 15.80 -12.12
N TYR A 63 38.89 16.97 -11.57
CA TYR A 63 39.11 17.12 -10.12
C TYR A 63 37.82 16.91 -9.33
N ALA A 64 36.70 17.46 -9.82
CA ALA A 64 35.40 17.32 -9.17
C ALA A 64 34.86 15.89 -9.24
N THR A 65 35.07 15.18 -10.37
CA THR A 65 34.62 13.79 -10.53
C THR A 65 35.53 12.78 -9.83
N SER A 66 36.84 13.03 -9.75
CA SER A 66 37.79 12.06 -9.18
C SER A 66 37.94 12.23 -7.67
N TYR A 67 38.25 13.44 -7.19
CA TYR A 67 38.48 13.68 -5.76
C TYR A 67 37.20 14.01 -5.00
N GLY A 68 36.29 14.76 -5.63
CA GLY A 68 35.02 15.15 -5.02
C GLY A 68 34.05 14.00 -4.76
N MET A 69 34.21 12.89 -5.47
CA MET A 69 33.28 11.75 -5.43
C MET A 69 33.72 10.61 -4.53
N ILE A 70 34.92 10.68 -3.95
CA ILE A 70 35.43 9.63 -3.06
C ILE A 70 34.53 9.49 -1.83
N ILE A 71 34.28 10.60 -1.12
CA ILE A 71 33.46 10.59 0.10
C ILE A 71 32.02 10.14 -0.21
N PRO A 72 31.31 10.73 -1.20
CA PRO A 72 29.96 10.28 -1.49
C PRO A 72 29.86 8.87 -2.06
N GLY A 73 30.85 8.43 -2.86
CA GLY A 73 30.88 7.08 -3.42
C GLY A 73 31.05 6.00 -2.35
N VAL A 74 31.96 6.20 -1.40
CA VAL A 74 32.13 5.29 -0.25
C VAL A 74 30.88 5.30 0.62
N TYR A 75 30.35 6.50 0.93
CA TYR A 75 29.14 6.61 1.76
C TYR A 75 27.90 5.98 1.09
N ALA A 76 27.78 6.06 -0.24
CA ALA A 76 26.71 5.39 -0.98
C ALA A 76 26.70 3.87 -0.76
N LEU A 77 27.87 3.23 -0.75
CA LEU A 77 27.99 1.78 -0.45
C LEU A 77 27.58 1.46 0.98
N ILE A 78 28.03 2.27 1.94
CA ILE A 78 27.63 2.16 3.35
C ILE A 78 26.11 2.30 3.48
N LEU A 79 25.54 3.30 2.81
CA LEU A 79 24.11 3.59 2.85
C LEU A 79 23.28 2.44 2.29
N LEU A 80 23.69 1.83 1.18
CA LEU A 80 23.04 0.63 0.63
C LEU A 80 23.07 -0.53 1.62
N PHE A 81 24.21 -0.78 2.26
CA PHE A 81 24.33 -1.83 3.27
C PHE A 81 23.39 -1.57 4.47
N ILE A 82 23.34 -0.33 4.95
CA ILE A 82 22.50 0.06 6.09
C ILE A 82 21.02 -0.04 5.73
N MET A 83 20.62 0.39 4.53
CA MET A 83 19.26 0.22 4.02
C MET A 83 18.88 -1.26 3.96
N LEU A 84 19.75 -2.12 3.41
CA LEU A 84 19.50 -3.55 3.34
C LEU A 84 19.38 -4.18 4.73
N LYS A 85 20.24 -3.79 5.67
CA LYS A 85 20.17 -4.23 7.07
C LYS A 85 18.86 -3.78 7.72
N ALA A 86 18.43 -2.54 7.49
CA ALA A 86 17.18 -2.00 8.03
C ALA A 86 15.94 -2.76 7.49
N ILE A 87 15.90 -3.07 6.20
CA ILE A 87 14.83 -3.88 5.58
C ILE A 87 14.81 -5.29 6.18
N ARG A 88 15.98 -5.91 6.39
CA ARG A 88 16.08 -7.25 6.99
C ARG A 88 15.59 -7.28 8.44
N SER A 89 16.03 -6.30 9.24
CA SER A 89 15.70 -6.18 10.67
C SER A 89 14.30 -5.66 10.93
N GLN A 90 13.58 -5.20 9.89
CA GLN A 90 12.21 -4.78 10.04
C GLN A 90 11.35 -5.98 10.43
N ASN A 91 10.85 -5.96 11.66
CA ASN A 91 9.74 -6.82 12.03
C ASN A 91 8.48 -6.30 11.33
N PRO A 92 7.55 -7.18 10.91
CA PRO A 92 6.25 -6.76 10.41
C PRO A 92 5.69 -5.73 11.41
N SER A 93 5.58 -4.48 10.95
CA SER A 93 5.19 -3.38 11.82
C SER A 93 3.78 -3.64 12.35
N GLU A 94 3.65 -3.58 13.67
CA GLU A 94 2.42 -3.61 14.48
C GLU A 94 1.45 -2.45 14.15
N ASN A 95 1.87 -1.48 13.32
CA ASN A 95 0.99 -0.46 12.77
C ASN A 95 0.38 -0.91 11.45
N ASP A 96 -0.88 -1.32 11.52
CA ASP A 96 -1.87 -1.49 10.45
C ASP A 96 -2.18 -0.16 9.72
N LEU A 97 -1.16 0.46 9.12
CA LEU A 97 -1.43 1.41 8.04
C LEU A 97 -1.75 0.58 6.81
N ALA A 98 -2.94 0.76 6.23
CA ALA A 98 -3.45 0.03 5.07
C ALA A 98 -2.52 0.06 3.83
N PHE A 99 -1.46 0.87 3.85
CA PHE A 99 -0.41 0.95 2.83
C PHE A 99 0.93 0.31 3.23
N SER A 100 0.94 -0.57 4.25
CA SER A 100 2.16 -1.24 4.71
C SER A 100 2.82 -2.03 3.57
N TYR A 101 4.15 -1.92 3.46
CA TYR A 101 4.92 -2.67 2.46
C TYR A 101 5.31 -4.03 3.01
N GLY A 102 5.10 -5.08 2.21
CA GLY A 102 5.68 -6.39 2.53
C GLY A 102 7.20 -6.37 2.33
N LYS A 103 7.94 -7.19 3.08
CA LYS A 103 9.37 -7.44 2.82
C LYS A 103 9.71 -7.68 1.33
N PRO A 104 9.00 -8.53 0.57
CA PRO A 104 9.32 -8.74 -0.85
C PRO A 104 9.12 -7.48 -1.71
N GLU A 105 8.22 -6.58 -1.32
CA GLU A 105 7.99 -5.33 -2.05
C GLU A 105 9.12 -4.33 -1.76
N MET A 106 9.56 -4.24 -0.50
CA MET A 106 10.71 -3.42 -0.11
C MET A 106 11.99 -3.84 -0.83
N TYR A 107 12.25 -5.15 -0.96
CA TYR A 107 13.41 -5.65 -1.71
C TYR A 107 13.36 -5.28 -3.20
N LYS A 108 12.17 -5.29 -3.83
CA LYS A 108 12.01 -4.87 -5.22
C LYS A 108 12.31 -3.38 -5.39
N VAL A 109 11.74 -2.54 -4.53
CA VAL A 109 12.02 -1.09 -4.55
C VAL A 109 13.51 -0.83 -4.27
N TYR A 110 14.11 -1.52 -3.30
CA TYR A 110 15.55 -1.45 -3.02
C TYR A 110 16.37 -1.77 -4.27
N SER A 111 16.11 -2.90 -4.94
CA SER A 111 16.85 -3.28 -6.15
C SER A 111 16.76 -2.26 -7.28
N ALA A 112 15.62 -1.59 -7.44
CA ALA A 112 15.41 -0.57 -8.46
C ALA A 112 16.14 0.75 -8.15
N VAL A 113 16.43 1.00 -6.87
CA VAL A 113 17.06 2.22 -6.37
C VAL A 113 18.59 2.10 -6.26
N VAL A 114 19.12 0.88 -6.12
CA VAL A 114 20.57 0.62 -6.05
C VAL A 114 21.37 1.40 -7.11
N PRO A 115 20.98 1.42 -8.40
CA PRO A 115 21.80 2.11 -9.40
C PRO A 115 21.84 3.64 -9.23
N TRP A 116 20.78 4.24 -8.66
CA TRP A 116 20.77 5.66 -8.33
C TRP A 116 21.72 5.99 -7.18
N VAL A 117 21.69 5.18 -6.13
CA VAL A 117 22.58 5.38 -4.97
C VAL A 117 24.03 5.17 -5.37
N LEU A 118 24.31 4.23 -6.28
CA LEU A 118 25.65 3.99 -6.84
C LEU A 118 26.15 5.07 -7.81
N MET A 119 25.39 6.13 -8.08
CA MET A 119 25.83 7.18 -9.00
C MET A 119 27.18 7.78 -8.64
N GLY A 120 27.48 7.98 -7.35
CA GLY A 120 28.80 8.46 -6.93
C GLY A 120 29.95 7.55 -7.39
N VAL A 121 29.72 6.24 -7.39
CA VAL A 121 30.69 5.24 -7.86
C VAL A 121 30.81 5.27 -9.38
N PHE A 122 29.69 5.41 -10.11
CA PHE A 122 29.72 5.49 -11.57
C PHE A 122 30.45 6.73 -12.08
N VAL A 123 30.27 7.87 -11.40
CA VAL A 123 30.99 9.11 -11.70
C VAL A 123 32.48 8.95 -11.42
N TYR A 124 32.84 8.34 -10.28
CA TYR A 124 34.24 8.09 -9.92
C TYR A 124 34.94 7.14 -10.91
N LEU A 125 34.24 6.11 -11.38
CA LEU A 125 34.75 5.15 -12.36
C LEU A 125 34.73 5.66 -13.82
N HIS A 126 34.36 6.93 -14.02
CA HIS A 126 34.24 7.55 -15.35
C HIS A 126 33.34 6.75 -16.31
N ILE A 127 32.27 6.13 -15.79
CA ILE A 127 31.30 5.40 -16.63
C ILE A 127 30.60 6.39 -17.56
N SER A 128 30.42 5.99 -18.82
CA SER A 128 29.73 6.81 -19.83
C SER A 128 28.38 7.33 -19.34
N GLN A 129 28.13 8.62 -19.55
CA GLN A 129 26.90 9.29 -19.16
C GLN A 129 25.65 8.64 -19.78
N TRP A 130 25.76 8.10 -21.00
CA TRP A 130 24.66 7.37 -21.64
C TRP A 130 24.26 6.11 -20.86
N ILE A 131 25.25 5.37 -20.34
CA ILE A 131 24.99 4.18 -19.52
C ILE A 131 24.34 4.60 -18.21
N GLN A 132 24.82 5.67 -17.58
CA GLN A 132 24.23 6.21 -16.36
C GLN A 132 22.74 6.54 -16.55
N ILE A 133 22.41 7.25 -17.64
CA ILE A 133 21.03 7.64 -17.98
C ILE A 133 20.14 6.42 -18.24
N MET A 134 20.63 5.43 -18.99
CA MET A 134 19.87 4.21 -19.28
C MET A 134 19.53 3.44 -18.01
N VAL A 135 20.52 3.31 -17.13
CA VAL A 135 20.39 2.60 -15.86
C VAL A 135 19.43 3.33 -14.90
N THR A 136 19.53 4.66 -14.78
CA THR A 136 18.62 5.43 -13.90
C THR A 136 17.19 5.47 -14.41
N ASN A 137 17.00 5.66 -15.72
CA ASN A 137 15.67 5.66 -16.33
C ASN A 137 14.98 4.30 -16.18
N SER A 138 15.73 3.21 -16.34
CA SER A 138 15.23 1.86 -16.12
C SER A 138 14.80 1.66 -14.65
N GLY A 139 15.63 2.09 -13.70
CA GLY A 139 15.30 2.04 -12.28
C GLY A 139 14.04 2.86 -11.94
N PHE A 140 13.92 4.07 -12.50
CA PHE A 140 12.75 4.93 -12.31
C PHE A 140 11.46 4.30 -12.87
N LEU A 141 11.51 3.69 -14.06
CA LEU A 141 10.38 2.97 -14.64
C LEU A 141 9.95 1.80 -13.74
N VAL A 142 10.90 1.03 -13.21
CA VAL A 142 10.60 -0.08 -12.30
C VAL A 142 9.93 0.42 -11.02
N VAL A 143 10.47 1.45 -10.36
CA VAL A 143 9.85 2.04 -9.16
C VAL A 143 8.44 2.54 -9.47
N THR A 144 8.27 3.23 -10.59
CA THR A 144 6.96 3.77 -11.02
C THR A 144 5.95 2.65 -11.21
N ILE A 145 6.30 1.60 -11.94
CA ILE A 145 5.43 0.43 -12.15
C ILE A 145 5.06 -0.24 -10.82
N LEU A 146 6.03 -0.40 -9.92
CA LEU A 146 5.79 -0.99 -8.60
C LEU A 146 4.82 -0.14 -7.77
N CYS A 147 5.02 1.18 -7.74
CA CYS A 147 4.14 2.12 -7.06
C CYS A 147 2.73 2.07 -7.64
N PHE A 148 2.57 2.19 -8.97
CA PHE A 148 1.26 2.12 -9.62
C PHE A 148 0.53 0.80 -9.35
N ARG A 149 1.22 -0.34 -9.49
CA ARG A 149 0.63 -1.66 -9.20
C ARG A 149 0.20 -1.80 -7.75
N LYS A 150 0.88 -1.14 -6.82
CA LYS A 150 0.51 -1.13 -5.41
C LYS A 150 -0.71 -0.24 -5.18
N THR A 151 -0.68 0.99 -5.69
CA THR A 151 -1.81 1.93 -5.60
C THR A 151 -3.09 1.29 -6.13
N ILE A 152 -3.06 0.69 -7.32
CA ILE A 152 -4.22 0.03 -7.92
C ILE A 152 -4.73 -1.14 -7.07
N ARG A 153 -3.83 -1.97 -6.52
CA ARG A 153 -4.25 -3.10 -5.66
C ARG A 153 -4.87 -2.61 -4.36
N TRP A 154 -4.34 -1.53 -3.80
CA TRP A 154 -4.85 -0.93 -2.58
C TRP A 154 -6.23 -0.30 -2.79
N GLU A 155 -6.42 0.46 -3.88
CA GLU A 155 -7.72 1.04 -4.22
C GLU A 155 -8.78 -0.04 -4.41
N ARG A 156 -8.47 -1.09 -5.18
CA ARG A 156 -9.39 -2.23 -5.35
C ARG A 156 -9.74 -2.91 -4.04
N ALA A 157 -8.76 -3.12 -3.15
CA ALA A 157 -9.02 -3.75 -1.86
C ALA A 157 -9.93 -2.87 -0.99
N ARG A 158 -9.72 -1.54 -1.00
CA ARG A 158 -10.58 -0.57 -0.31
C ARG A 158 -12.00 -0.56 -0.88
N ASP A 159 -12.14 -0.55 -2.19
CA ASP A 159 -13.45 -0.54 -2.85
C ASP A 159 -14.22 -1.83 -2.56
N LEU A 160 -13.55 -2.99 -2.55
CA LEU A 160 -14.14 -4.26 -2.15
C LEU A 160 -14.61 -4.24 -0.69
N GLN A 161 -13.82 -3.67 0.23
CA GLN A 161 -14.21 -3.53 1.63
C GLN A 161 -15.40 -2.59 1.81
N LEU A 162 -15.38 -1.42 1.17
CA LEU A 162 -16.48 -0.46 1.21
C LEU A 162 -17.75 -1.06 0.60
N ASN A 163 -17.65 -1.72 -0.54
CA ASN A 163 -18.76 -2.41 -1.16
C ASN A 163 -19.29 -3.55 -0.29
N ALA A 164 -18.42 -4.32 0.37
CA ALA A 164 -18.85 -5.38 1.28
C ALA A 164 -19.62 -4.81 2.48
N VAL A 165 -19.14 -3.71 3.08
CA VAL A 165 -19.83 -3.02 4.18
C VAL A 165 -21.15 -2.39 3.71
N TYR A 166 -21.14 -1.74 2.55
CA TYR A 166 -22.34 -1.16 1.94
C TYR A 166 -23.38 -2.22 1.63
N VAL A 167 -23.01 -3.32 0.96
CA VAL A 167 -23.93 -4.43 0.63
C VAL A 167 -24.43 -5.12 1.90
N ALA A 168 -23.58 -5.32 2.92
CA ALA A 168 -24.02 -5.91 4.18
C ALA A 168 -25.01 -5.00 4.94
N GLY A 169 -24.72 -3.70 5.02
CA GLY A 169 -25.57 -2.72 5.69
C GLY A 169 -26.87 -2.44 4.94
N VAL A 170 -26.80 -2.27 3.61
CA VAL A 170 -27.96 -2.04 2.73
C VAL A 170 -28.79 -3.31 2.60
N GLY A 171 -28.17 -4.49 2.52
CA GLY A 171 -28.90 -5.76 2.53
C GLY A 171 -29.70 -5.95 3.81
N ALA A 172 -29.11 -5.63 4.98
CA ALA A 172 -29.82 -5.68 6.24
C ALA A 172 -30.96 -4.64 6.32
N SER A 173 -30.73 -3.40 5.88
CA SER A 173 -31.76 -2.35 5.92
C SER A 173 -32.89 -2.56 4.92
N ILE A 174 -32.60 -3.03 3.70
CA ILE A 174 -33.61 -3.44 2.71
C ILE A 174 -34.44 -4.60 3.27
N PHE A 175 -33.78 -5.58 3.91
CA PHE A 175 -34.47 -6.72 4.50
C PHE A 175 -35.44 -6.30 5.61
N GLU A 176 -35.00 -5.46 6.54
CA GLU A 176 -35.85 -4.93 7.60
C GLU A 176 -36.99 -4.07 7.05
N HIS A 177 -36.70 -3.22 6.06
CA HIS A 177 -37.72 -2.39 5.40
C HIS A 177 -38.79 -3.25 4.71
N ASN A 178 -38.39 -4.24 3.91
CA ASN A 178 -39.32 -5.15 3.23
C ASN A 178 -40.16 -5.95 4.24
N CYS A 179 -39.55 -6.38 5.36
CA CYS A 179 -40.30 -7.03 6.43
C CYS A 179 -41.41 -6.12 6.98
N ALA A 180 -41.13 -4.82 7.14
CA ALA A 180 -42.13 -3.84 7.56
C ALA A 180 -43.21 -3.60 6.50
N VAL A 181 -42.83 -3.51 5.21
CA VAL A 181 -43.76 -3.34 4.08
C VAL A 181 -44.78 -4.48 4.01
N TYR A 182 -44.34 -5.72 4.22
CA TYR A 182 -45.22 -6.90 4.27
C TYR A 182 -45.93 -7.10 5.63
N GLY A 183 -45.74 -6.21 6.60
CA GLY A 183 -46.42 -6.27 7.91
C GLY A 183 -45.98 -7.45 8.78
N LEU A 184 -44.71 -7.85 8.71
CA LEU A 184 -44.15 -8.85 9.63
C LEU A 184 -44.04 -8.25 11.04
N THR A 185 -44.39 -9.06 12.03
CA THR A 185 -44.15 -8.72 13.45
C THR A 185 -42.67 -8.84 13.79
N ALA A 186 -42.23 -8.23 14.90
CA ALA A 186 -40.83 -8.32 15.34
C ALA A 186 -40.30 -9.76 15.40
N ARG A 187 -41.13 -10.70 15.87
CA ARG A 187 -40.76 -12.12 15.95
C ARG A 187 -40.70 -12.81 14.59
N GLU A 188 -41.57 -12.43 13.66
CA GLU A 188 -41.57 -12.94 12.29
C GLU A 188 -40.38 -12.40 11.49
N THR A 189 -40.00 -11.13 11.69
CA THR A 189 -38.79 -10.52 11.11
C THR A 189 -37.54 -11.24 11.60
N GLU A 190 -37.44 -11.51 12.91
CA GLU A 190 -36.32 -12.25 13.49
C GLU A 190 -36.21 -13.66 12.90
N ILE A 191 -37.32 -14.40 12.82
CA ILE A 191 -37.34 -15.74 12.20
C ILE A 191 -36.97 -15.67 10.72
N SER A 192 -37.45 -14.68 9.98
CA SER A 192 -37.15 -14.50 8.55
C SER A 192 -35.66 -14.21 8.31
N LEU A 193 -35.03 -13.42 9.18
CA LEU A 193 -33.59 -13.13 9.13
C LEU A 193 -32.74 -14.39 9.39
N LEU A 194 -33.14 -15.23 10.34
CA LEU A 194 -32.44 -16.49 10.60
C LEU A 194 -32.60 -17.49 9.44
N ILE A 195 -33.74 -17.46 8.74
CA ILE A 195 -33.95 -18.23 7.50
C ILE A 195 -33.08 -17.72 6.36
N SER A 196 -32.91 -16.39 6.21
CA SER A 196 -32.05 -15.81 5.17
C SER A 196 -30.56 -16.11 5.38
N GLN A 197 -30.16 -16.36 6.63
CA GLN A 197 -28.83 -16.86 7.00
C GLN A 197 -28.67 -18.38 6.76
N GLY A 198 -29.69 -19.07 6.27
CA GLY A 198 -29.64 -20.50 5.94
C GLY A 198 -29.80 -21.45 7.12
N MET A 199 -30.24 -20.98 8.30
CA MET A 199 -30.41 -21.86 9.46
C MET A 199 -31.61 -22.79 9.31
N GLN A 200 -31.45 -24.03 9.79
CA GLN A 200 -32.54 -25.00 9.83
C GLN A 200 -33.50 -24.68 10.99
N TYR A 201 -34.79 -24.98 10.82
CA TYR A 201 -35.83 -24.64 11.80
C TYR A 201 -35.59 -25.19 13.21
N LYS A 202 -34.91 -26.33 13.33
CA LYS A 202 -34.51 -26.89 14.63
C LYS A 202 -33.53 -25.97 15.37
N PHE A 203 -32.50 -25.49 14.68
CA PHE A 203 -31.54 -24.53 15.26
C PHE A 203 -32.19 -23.17 15.54
N ILE A 204 -33.16 -22.75 14.73
CA ILE A 204 -33.93 -21.53 15.00
C ILE A 204 -34.76 -21.69 16.27
N ALA A 205 -35.43 -22.82 16.46
CA ALA A 205 -36.20 -23.14 17.66
C ALA A 205 -35.33 -23.08 18.92
N ASP A 206 -34.16 -23.73 18.86
CA ASP A 206 -33.19 -23.75 19.97
C ASP A 206 -32.66 -22.33 20.27
N LYS A 207 -32.25 -21.58 19.24
CA LYS A 207 -31.70 -20.21 19.38
C LYS A 207 -32.72 -19.21 19.95
N LEU A 208 -33.99 -19.39 19.59
CA LEU A 208 -35.08 -18.52 19.97
C LEU A 208 -35.83 -18.99 21.24
N PHE A 209 -35.39 -20.10 21.85
CA PHE A 209 -36.01 -20.75 23.02
C PHE A 209 -37.52 -21.01 22.84
N ILE A 210 -37.92 -21.52 21.67
CA ILE A 210 -39.31 -21.87 21.34
C ILE A 210 -39.40 -23.27 20.74
N SER A 211 -40.60 -23.86 20.70
CA SER A 211 -40.77 -25.19 20.09
C SER A 211 -40.59 -25.15 18.56
N LEU A 212 -40.17 -26.29 17.97
CA LEU A 212 -40.07 -26.44 16.52
C LEU A 212 -41.41 -26.18 15.82
N ASP A 213 -42.52 -26.58 16.43
CA ASP A 213 -43.86 -26.38 15.86
C ASP A 213 -44.31 -24.91 15.93
N THR A 214 -43.86 -24.16 16.93
CA THR A 214 -44.01 -22.71 16.99
C THR A 214 -43.26 -22.04 15.84
N VAL A 215 -42.01 -22.45 15.56
CA VAL A 215 -41.24 -21.94 14.39
C VAL A 215 -41.98 -22.23 13.09
N LYS A 216 -42.44 -23.47 12.86
CA LYS A 216 -43.20 -23.83 11.65
C LYS A 216 -44.48 -22.99 11.48
N SER A 217 -45.18 -22.72 12.58
CA SER A 217 -46.38 -21.89 12.59
C SER A 217 -46.07 -20.44 12.19
N HIS A 218 -45.00 -19.85 12.73
CA HIS A 218 -44.54 -18.53 12.32
C HIS A 218 -44.12 -18.50 10.85
N VAL A 219 -43.38 -19.51 10.36
CA VAL A 219 -42.97 -19.61 8.95
C VAL A 219 -44.17 -19.64 8.01
N LYS A 220 -45.21 -20.41 8.36
CA LYS A 220 -46.45 -20.45 7.58
C LYS A 220 -47.12 -19.08 7.48
N ASN A 221 -47.15 -18.33 8.58
CA ASN A 221 -47.70 -16.97 8.61
C ASN A 221 -46.85 -15.99 7.80
N ILE A 222 -45.52 -16.09 7.89
CA ILE A 222 -44.57 -15.31 7.10
C ILE A 222 -44.81 -15.53 5.59
N PHE A 223 -44.85 -16.80 5.16
CA PHE A 223 -45.08 -17.15 3.75
C PHE A 223 -46.41 -16.59 3.23
N LYS A 224 -47.45 -16.63 4.06
CA LYS A 224 -48.76 -16.05 3.73
C LYS A 224 -48.70 -14.52 3.61
N LYS A 225 -47.99 -13.82 4.50
CA LYS A 225 -47.87 -12.36 4.48
C LYS A 225 -47.05 -11.84 3.30
N VAL A 226 -45.96 -12.54 2.95
CA VAL A 226 -45.06 -12.16 1.84
C VAL A 226 -45.54 -12.71 0.49
N GLY A 227 -46.47 -13.68 0.51
CA GLY A 227 -47.04 -14.31 -0.68
C GLY A 227 -46.01 -15.16 -1.42
N VAL A 228 -45.33 -16.06 -0.70
CA VAL A 228 -44.29 -16.94 -1.22
C VAL A 228 -44.53 -18.39 -0.80
N ASN A 229 -44.04 -19.34 -1.58
CA ASN A 229 -44.27 -20.77 -1.32
C ASN A 229 -43.02 -21.49 -0.81
N ASP A 230 -41.84 -20.90 -0.97
CA ASP A 230 -40.59 -21.50 -0.54
C ASP A 230 -39.64 -20.49 0.13
N LYS A 231 -38.66 -21.02 0.86
CA LYS A 231 -37.71 -20.23 1.64
C LYS A 231 -36.78 -19.38 0.77
N THR A 232 -36.40 -19.85 -0.41
CA THR A 232 -35.56 -19.14 -1.38
C THR A 232 -36.33 -17.95 -1.95
N GLU A 233 -37.61 -18.13 -2.28
CA GLU A 233 -38.49 -17.06 -2.74
C GLU A 233 -38.72 -16.00 -1.64
N LEU A 234 -38.91 -16.43 -0.38
CA LEU A 234 -38.95 -15.53 0.77
C LEU A 234 -37.68 -14.68 0.87
N VAL A 235 -36.51 -15.32 0.81
CA VAL A 235 -35.21 -14.64 0.94
C VAL A 235 -34.97 -13.69 -0.23
N TYR A 236 -35.40 -14.05 -1.44
CA TYR A 236 -35.31 -13.18 -2.60
C TYR A 236 -36.17 -11.92 -2.44
N LYS A 237 -37.47 -12.07 -2.14
CA LYS A 237 -38.39 -10.93 -1.98
C LYS A 237 -38.02 -10.00 -0.83
N LEU A 238 -37.48 -10.55 0.26
CA LEU A 238 -37.05 -9.73 1.39
C LEU A 238 -35.65 -9.12 1.17
N GLY A 239 -34.73 -9.81 0.47
CA GLY A 239 -33.32 -9.40 0.34
C GLY A 239 -32.96 -8.53 -0.86
N GLN A 240 -33.73 -8.56 -1.94
CA GLN A 240 -33.55 -7.67 -3.09
C GLN A 240 -34.87 -6.93 -3.30
N GLY A 241 -34.84 -5.60 -3.14
CA GLY A 241 -36.03 -4.74 -3.14
C GLY A 241 -37.05 -5.09 -4.23
N VAL A 242 -38.32 -4.97 -3.85
CA VAL A 242 -39.49 -5.13 -4.73
C VAL A 242 -39.27 -4.34 -6.04
N ILE A 243 -39.36 -5.03 -7.18
CA ILE A 243 -39.52 -4.40 -8.50
C ILE A 243 -40.93 -3.85 -8.61
#